data_AF-F8IKY9-F1
#
_entry.id   AF-F8IKY9-F1
#
_cell.length_a   1.000
_cell.length_b   1.000
_cell.length_c   1.000
_cell.angle_alpha   90.00
_cell.angle_beta   90.00
_cell.angle_gamma   90.00
#
_symmetry.space_group_name_H-M   'P 1'
#
loop_
_entity.id
_entity.type
_entity.pdbx_description
1 polymer ?
#
loop_
_entity_poly.entity_id
_entity_poly.type
_entity_poly.pdbx_seq_one_letter_code
_entity_poly.pdbx_strand_id
1 'polypeptide(L)'
;MSAAKPCEWLAQEYRQHRQVFRAEKIRFRGVDGRDVYNIAAPLIDEGRAIIPARVEPRDSEFSEVIFFHEAPDGVWSRAEELRTFRGLQDPFHARIHGELVFGGVEIWTNPFHNYEIEYRTVFYRGKSVGDLRLFAVGPQWMKDIRLVELPDGRVGVFTRPNGSRYGGQAQIGWTILSSLDDLSPDSILKAECLPDRFHPGEWGGVNEAQLLDERTVGVLGHIAYRSEDGSLHYKAMCFSLHLDEEIVTPVRVIAERSDFLLGDAKRPELADVVFSGGLVRYEDGTAHLYAGVSDAEAQRLLIPDPFAAQVRYALEMEA
;
A
#
# COMPACT_ATOMS: atom_id res chain seq x y z
N MET A 1 -0.33 1.61 27.89
CA MET A 1 -0.74 1.33 26.50
C MET A 1 -2.02 2.08 26.24
N SER A 2 -2.00 3.03 25.30
CA SER A 2 -3.19 3.77 24.88
C SER A 2 -3.98 2.92 23.88
N ALA A 3 -5.29 2.83 24.05
CA ALA A 3 -6.15 2.07 23.13
C ALA A 3 -6.13 2.67 21.71
N ALA A 4 -6.36 1.84 20.70
CA ALA A 4 -6.50 2.31 19.31
C ALA A 4 -7.61 3.38 19.19
N LYS A 5 -7.28 4.52 18.57
CA LYS A 5 -8.25 5.59 18.31
C LYS A 5 -9.11 5.25 17.09
N PRO A 6 -10.41 5.63 17.07
CA PRO A 6 -11.25 5.51 15.88
C PRO A 6 -10.66 6.27 14.68
N CYS A 7 -10.86 5.74 13.47
CA CYS A 7 -10.41 6.30 12.20
C CYS A 7 -10.90 7.74 12.01
N GLU A 8 -12.17 8.04 12.34
CA GLU A 8 -12.71 9.39 12.21
C GLU A 8 -12.12 10.36 13.26
N TRP A 9 -11.74 9.87 14.44
CA TRP A 9 -11.00 10.68 15.40
C TRP A 9 -9.62 11.04 14.85
N LEU A 10 -8.87 10.06 14.33
CA LEU A 10 -7.57 10.29 13.71
C LEU A 10 -7.67 11.25 12.52
N ALA A 11 -8.77 11.19 11.76
CA ALA A 11 -9.04 12.11 10.66
C ALA A 11 -9.29 13.54 11.17
N GLN A 12 -9.99 13.71 12.29
CA GLN A 12 -10.18 15.03 12.91
C GLN A 12 -8.86 15.63 13.40
N GLU A 13 -8.00 14.83 14.03
CA GLU A 13 -6.64 15.26 14.42
C GLU A 13 -5.82 15.68 13.19
N TYR A 14 -5.86 14.89 12.12
CA TYR A 14 -5.23 15.25 10.85
C TYR A 14 -5.75 16.58 10.29
N ARG A 15 -7.07 16.79 10.25
CA ARG A 15 -7.68 18.01 9.68
C ARG A 15 -7.28 19.29 10.42
N GLN A 16 -6.89 19.22 11.70
CA GLN A 16 -6.41 20.37 12.47
C GLN A 16 -5.02 20.86 12.04
N HIS A 17 -4.20 19.96 11.51
CA HIS A 17 -2.80 20.22 11.12
C HIS A 17 -2.52 19.90 9.65
N ARG A 18 -3.59 19.69 8.86
CA ARG A 18 -3.55 19.28 7.47
C ARG A 18 -2.69 20.23 6.64
N GLN A 19 -1.72 19.66 5.92
CA GLN A 19 -0.85 20.38 5.00
C GLN A 19 -0.73 19.62 3.68
N VAL A 20 -1.40 20.14 2.66
CA VAL A 20 -1.30 19.66 1.28
C VAL A 20 -0.80 20.82 0.42
N PHE A 21 0.38 20.65 -0.16
CA PHE A 21 1.00 21.67 -1.00
C PHE A 21 0.48 21.62 -2.43
N ARG A 22 0.20 20.42 -2.95
CA ARG A 22 -0.29 20.21 -4.32
C ARG A 22 -1.01 18.88 -4.46
N ALA A 23 -2.07 18.85 -5.26
CA ALA A 23 -2.74 17.62 -5.69
C ALA A 23 -2.73 17.53 -7.23
N GLU A 24 -2.47 16.34 -7.77
CA GLU A 24 -2.35 16.12 -9.21
C GLU A 24 -2.95 14.79 -9.64
N LYS A 25 -3.67 14.78 -10.78
CA LYS A 25 -4.06 13.54 -11.45
C LYS A 25 -2.89 12.98 -12.24
N ILE A 26 -2.68 11.67 -12.14
CA ILE A 26 -1.71 10.95 -12.96
C ILE A 26 -2.42 10.52 -14.23
N ARG A 27 -1.90 10.97 -15.38
CA ARG A 27 -2.50 10.70 -16.68
C ARG A 27 -1.81 9.52 -17.33
N PHE A 28 -2.59 8.57 -17.83
CA PHE A 28 -2.11 7.38 -18.51
C PHE A 28 -2.53 7.36 -19.98
N ARG A 29 -1.72 6.73 -20.84
CA ARG A 29 -2.02 6.51 -22.26
C ARG A 29 -1.73 5.06 -22.65
N GLY A 30 -2.49 4.51 -23.60
CA GLY A 30 -2.35 3.12 -24.07
C GLY A 30 -3.30 2.13 -23.39
N VAL A 31 -4.32 2.64 -22.69
CA VAL A 31 -5.32 1.86 -21.92
C VAL A 31 -6.73 2.42 -22.06
N ASP A 32 -7.05 2.99 -23.21
CA ASP A 32 -8.33 3.66 -23.47
C ASP A 32 -9.55 2.81 -23.08
N GLY A 33 -10.54 3.46 -22.46
CA GLY A 33 -11.78 2.81 -22.00
C GLY A 33 -11.65 2.01 -20.70
N ARG A 34 -10.51 2.07 -20.01
CA ARG A 34 -10.28 1.41 -18.70
C ARG A 34 -9.81 2.43 -17.68
N ASP A 35 -10.16 2.18 -16.42
CA ASP A 35 -9.66 2.96 -15.30
C ASP A 35 -8.24 2.52 -14.94
N VAL A 36 -7.46 3.46 -14.39
CA VAL A 36 -6.12 3.21 -13.87
C VAL A 36 -6.04 3.78 -12.46
N TYR A 37 -5.88 2.91 -11.47
CA TYR A 37 -5.91 3.27 -10.06
C TYR A 37 -5.09 2.27 -9.24
N ASN A 38 -5.09 2.41 -7.90
CA ASN A 38 -4.31 1.60 -6.95
C ASN A 38 -2.89 1.30 -7.46
N ILE A 39 -2.17 2.36 -7.83
CA ILE A 39 -0.82 2.29 -8.38
C ILE A 39 0.19 2.05 -7.25
N ALA A 40 1.38 1.53 -7.57
CA ALA A 40 2.51 1.71 -6.67
C ALA A 40 3.16 3.09 -6.86
N ALA A 41 3.94 3.56 -5.89
CA ALA A 41 4.87 4.67 -6.15
C ALA A 41 5.83 4.33 -7.30
N PRO A 42 6.26 5.32 -8.10
CA PRO A 42 7.23 5.09 -9.17
C PRO A 42 8.51 4.46 -8.64
N LEU A 43 9.07 3.51 -9.39
CA LEU A 43 10.44 3.02 -9.17
C LEU A 43 11.33 3.41 -10.35
N ILE A 44 12.64 3.39 -10.12
CA ILE A 44 13.63 3.48 -11.20
C ILE A 44 13.98 2.07 -11.64
N ASP A 45 13.72 1.77 -12.91
CA ASP A 45 14.08 0.53 -13.59
C ASP A 45 14.97 0.87 -14.78
N GLU A 46 16.18 0.30 -14.82
CA GLU A 46 17.16 0.53 -15.89
C GLU A 46 17.41 2.02 -16.22
N GLY A 47 17.38 2.87 -15.19
CA GLY A 47 17.60 4.32 -15.30
C GLY A 47 16.37 5.14 -15.73
N ARG A 48 15.19 4.51 -15.85
CA ARG A 48 13.94 5.16 -16.25
C ARG A 48 12.89 5.02 -15.16
N ALA A 49 12.08 6.05 -14.95
CA ALA A 49 10.97 5.99 -14.00
C ALA A 49 9.82 5.16 -14.60
N ILE A 50 9.30 4.23 -13.80
CA ILE A 50 8.23 3.32 -14.19
C ILE A 50 7.19 3.19 -13.07
N ILE A 51 5.90 3.18 -13.42
CA ILE A 51 4.79 2.93 -12.50
C ILE A 51 4.10 1.61 -12.88
N PRO A 52 4.03 0.62 -11.98
CA PRO A 52 3.06 -0.44 -12.08
C PRO A 52 1.70 0.05 -11.58
N ALA A 53 0.66 -0.20 -12.37
CA ALA A 53 -0.70 0.24 -12.07
C ALA A 53 -1.73 -0.85 -12.32
N ARG A 54 -2.76 -0.91 -11.46
CA ARG A 54 -3.96 -1.70 -11.73
C ARG A 54 -4.75 -1.02 -12.83
N VAL A 55 -5.08 -1.79 -13.86
CA VAL A 55 -5.88 -1.37 -15.01
C VAL A 55 -7.09 -2.27 -15.12
N GLU A 56 -8.28 -1.67 -15.14
CA GLU A 56 -9.52 -2.43 -15.04
C GLU A 56 -10.67 -1.74 -15.79
N PRO A 57 -11.56 -2.49 -16.47
CA PRO A 57 -12.84 -1.94 -16.91
C PRO A 57 -13.69 -1.45 -15.73
N ARG A 58 -14.34 -0.29 -15.86
CA ARG A 58 -15.19 0.32 -14.81
C ARG A 58 -16.15 -0.67 -14.15
N ASP A 59 -16.79 -1.52 -14.94
CA ASP A 59 -17.84 -2.46 -14.51
C ASP A 59 -17.32 -3.90 -14.26
N SER A 60 -16.03 -4.09 -14.00
CA SER A 60 -15.42 -5.40 -13.74
C SER A 60 -14.65 -5.43 -12.41
N GLU A 61 -14.37 -6.62 -11.89
CA GLU A 61 -13.39 -6.84 -10.81
C GLU A 61 -12.15 -7.60 -11.35
N PHE A 62 -12.11 -7.90 -12.65
CA PHE A 62 -10.95 -8.54 -13.29
C PHE A 62 -10.02 -7.49 -13.86
N SER A 63 -8.92 -7.26 -13.15
CA SER A 63 -7.87 -6.33 -13.55
C SER A 63 -6.65 -7.01 -14.15
N GLU A 64 -5.80 -6.17 -14.73
CA GLU A 64 -4.43 -6.50 -15.07
C GLU A 64 -3.51 -5.48 -14.41
N VAL A 65 -2.28 -5.85 -14.06
CA VAL A 65 -1.22 -4.87 -13.79
C VAL A 65 -0.42 -4.61 -15.05
N ILE A 66 -0.33 -3.32 -15.40
CA ILE A 66 0.42 -2.80 -16.54
C ILE A 66 1.48 -1.82 -16.02
N PHE A 67 2.64 -1.80 -16.68
CA PHE A 67 3.71 -0.85 -16.41
C PHE A 67 3.66 0.33 -17.37
N PHE A 68 4.00 1.51 -16.87
CA PHE A 68 4.00 2.75 -17.64
C PHE A 68 5.30 3.51 -17.43
N HIS A 69 5.89 4.01 -18.51
CA HIS A 69 7.03 4.91 -18.47
C HIS A 69 6.56 6.37 -18.45
N GLU A 70 7.30 7.22 -17.74
CA GLU A 70 7.09 8.66 -17.85
C GLU A 70 7.50 9.16 -19.24
N ALA A 71 6.58 9.83 -19.95
CA ALA A 71 6.89 10.48 -21.21
C ALA A 71 7.23 11.98 -21.00
N PRO A 72 7.95 12.63 -21.94
CA PRO A 72 8.35 14.03 -21.81
C PRO A 72 7.20 15.04 -21.65
N ASP A 73 5.97 14.67 -22.04
CA ASP A 73 4.76 15.48 -21.88
C ASP A 73 4.10 15.35 -20.49
N GLY A 74 4.73 14.58 -19.59
CA GLY A 74 4.23 14.28 -18.24
C GLY A 74 3.06 13.30 -18.22
N VAL A 75 2.80 12.58 -19.31
CA VAL A 75 1.81 11.50 -19.40
C VAL A 75 2.52 10.16 -19.32
N TRP A 76 2.01 9.26 -18.47
CA TRP A 76 2.56 7.92 -18.30
C TRP A 76 2.08 7.02 -19.44
N SER A 77 3.00 6.58 -20.29
CA SER A 77 2.70 5.78 -21.48
C SER A 77 2.97 4.32 -21.22
N ARG A 78 2.06 3.44 -21.65
CA ARG A 78 2.21 1.99 -21.51
C ARG A 78 3.56 1.51 -22.03
N ALA A 79 4.26 0.72 -21.22
CA ALA A 79 5.49 0.02 -21.59
C ALA A 79 5.13 -1.25 -22.37
N GLU A 80 4.99 -1.14 -23.70
CA GLU A 80 4.55 -2.25 -24.57
C GLU A 80 5.55 -3.41 -24.63
N GLU A 81 6.81 -3.15 -24.29
CA GLU A 81 7.87 -4.16 -24.23
C GLU A 81 7.79 -5.04 -22.97
N LEU A 82 7.04 -4.61 -21.95
CA LEU A 82 6.97 -5.30 -20.66
C LEU A 82 5.74 -6.20 -20.57
N ARG A 83 5.90 -7.28 -19.80
CA ARG A 83 4.83 -8.23 -19.51
C ARG A 83 3.66 -7.53 -18.80
N THR A 84 2.44 -7.78 -19.29
CA THR A 84 1.20 -7.52 -18.54
C THR A 84 0.90 -8.68 -17.58
N PHE A 85 0.58 -8.37 -16.33
CA PHE A 85 0.23 -9.35 -15.31
C PHE A 85 -1.30 -9.45 -15.20
N ARG A 86 -1.86 -10.42 -15.92
CA ARG A 86 -3.32 -10.66 -15.94
C ARG A 86 -3.80 -11.27 -14.64
N GLY A 87 -4.97 -10.85 -14.16
CA GLY A 87 -5.56 -11.35 -12.92
C GLY A 87 -4.78 -10.90 -11.67
N LEU A 88 -4.05 -9.79 -11.77
CA LEU A 88 -3.31 -9.19 -10.66
C LEU A 88 -3.92 -7.81 -10.33
N GLN A 89 -4.10 -7.55 -9.04
CA GLN A 89 -4.60 -6.30 -8.47
C GLN A 89 -3.53 -5.64 -7.59
N ASP A 90 -3.72 -4.33 -7.35
CA ASP A 90 -3.05 -3.54 -6.31
C ASP A 90 -1.52 -3.78 -6.20
N PRO A 91 -0.76 -3.44 -7.26
CA PRO A 91 0.67 -3.69 -7.31
C PRO A 91 1.46 -2.96 -6.23
N PHE A 92 2.57 -3.57 -5.82
CA PHE A 92 3.54 -2.99 -4.90
C PHE A 92 4.95 -3.44 -5.26
N HIS A 93 5.97 -2.75 -4.74
CA HIS A 93 7.35 -3.15 -4.89
C HIS A 93 8.18 -2.82 -3.64
N ALA A 94 9.34 -3.46 -3.54
CA ALA A 94 10.39 -3.18 -2.58
C ALA A 94 11.75 -3.54 -3.20
N ARG A 95 12.84 -3.01 -2.64
CA ARG A 95 14.21 -3.47 -2.94
C ARG A 95 14.74 -4.25 -1.76
N ILE A 96 15.18 -5.48 -2.02
CA ILE A 96 15.71 -6.40 -1.01
C ILE A 96 16.93 -7.11 -1.58
N HIS A 97 18.08 -6.98 -0.92
CA HIS A 97 19.39 -7.52 -1.34
C HIS A 97 19.79 -7.11 -2.76
N GLY A 98 19.40 -5.89 -3.15
CA GLY A 98 19.64 -5.36 -4.50
C GLY A 98 18.70 -5.92 -5.58
N GLU A 99 17.82 -6.87 -5.26
CA GLU A 99 16.77 -7.34 -6.16
C GLU A 99 15.52 -6.48 -6.05
N LEU A 100 14.80 -6.35 -7.17
CA LEU A 100 13.43 -5.84 -7.19
C LEU A 100 12.50 -6.98 -6.74
N VAL A 101 11.79 -6.77 -5.65
CA VAL A 101 10.62 -7.59 -5.31
C VAL A 101 9.37 -6.84 -5.74
N PHE A 102 8.55 -7.49 -6.56
CA PHE A 102 7.30 -6.95 -7.09
C PHE A 102 6.16 -7.90 -6.72
N GLY A 103 5.00 -7.37 -6.38
CA GLY A 103 3.86 -8.21 -6.07
C GLY A 103 2.53 -7.53 -6.32
N GLY A 104 1.48 -8.28 -6.07
CA GLY A 104 0.09 -7.85 -6.13
C GLY A 104 -0.84 -8.95 -5.63
N VAL A 105 -2.13 -8.71 -5.69
CA VAL A 105 -3.16 -9.68 -5.30
C VAL A 105 -3.60 -10.44 -6.55
N GLU A 106 -3.23 -11.72 -6.64
CA GLU A 106 -3.69 -12.62 -7.70
C GLU A 106 -5.16 -12.99 -7.41
N ILE A 107 -6.01 -12.91 -8.43
CA ILE A 107 -7.43 -13.23 -8.35
C ILE A 107 -7.84 -14.27 -9.41
N TRP A 108 -8.76 -15.17 -9.05
CA TRP A 108 -9.36 -16.13 -9.97
C TRP A 108 -10.75 -16.54 -9.49
N THR A 109 -11.58 -17.09 -10.39
CA THR A 109 -12.87 -17.67 -9.98
C THR A 109 -12.72 -19.16 -9.68
N ASN A 110 -13.32 -19.62 -8.59
CA ASN A 110 -13.33 -21.06 -8.27
C ASN A 110 -14.65 -21.73 -8.71
N PRO A 111 -14.65 -22.61 -9.73
CA PRO A 111 -15.86 -23.29 -10.21
C PRO A 111 -16.49 -24.22 -9.16
N PHE A 112 -15.73 -24.64 -8.14
CA PHE A 112 -16.21 -25.47 -7.04
C PHE A 112 -16.82 -24.65 -5.89
N HIS A 113 -16.61 -23.32 -5.87
CA HIS A 113 -17.20 -22.38 -4.90
C HIS A 113 -18.12 -21.39 -5.62
N ASN A 114 -19.04 -21.88 -6.45
CA ASN A 114 -20.03 -21.06 -7.17
C ASN A 114 -19.41 -19.90 -7.98
N TYR A 115 -18.19 -20.10 -8.50
CA TYR A 115 -17.42 -19.07 -9.22
C TYR A 115 -17.12 -17.81 -8.40
N GLU A 116 -17.11 -17.91 -7.07
CA GLU A 116 -16.62 -16.84 -6.19
C GLU A 116 -15.16 -16.51 -6.49
N ILE A 117 -14.82 -15.22 -6.33
CA ILE A 117 -13.45 -14.74 -6.51
C ILE A 117 -12.62 -15.22 -5.32
N GLU A 118 -11.59 -15.99 -5.63
CA GLU A 118 -10.50 -16.32 -4.73
C GLU A 118 -9.31 -15.40 -4.93
N TYR A 119 -8.53 -15.20 -3.87
CA TYR A 119 -7.37 -14.34 -3.95
C TYR A 119 -6.23 -14.74 -3.00
N ARG A 120 -5.02 -14.34 -3.38
CA ARG A 120 -3.82 -14.37 -2.52
C ARG A 120 -2.80 -13.33 -3.00
N THR A 121 -1.91 -12.91 -2.11
CA THR A 121 -0.74 -12.11 -2.54
C THR A 121 0.26 -13.01 -3.27
N VAL A 122 0.85 -12.54 -4.36
CA VAL A 122 1.94 -13.23 -5.07
C VAL A 122 3.17 -12.33 -5.16
N PHE A 123 4.36 -12.94 -5.16
CA PHE A 123 5.63 -12.24 -5.16
C PHE A 123 6.53 -12.72 -6.30
N TYR A 124 7.00 -11.75 -7.07
CA TYR A 124 7.99 -11.89 -8.12
C TYR A 124 9.30 -11.21 -7.67
N ARG A 125 10.44 -11.75 -8.08
CA ARG A 125 11.75 -11.12 -7.90
C ARG A 125 12.55 -11.11 -9.19
N GLY A 126 13.44 -10.13 -9.34
CA GLY A 126 14.35 -10.02 -10.48
C GLY A 126 15.26 -8.80 -10.36
N LYS A 127 16.17 -8.62 -11.32
CA LYS A 127 17.07 -7.46 -11.37
C LYS A 127 16.41 -6.20 -11.91
N SER A 128 15.46 -6.39 -12.83
CA SER A 128 14.64 -5.34 -13.44
C SER A 128 13.22 -5.86 -13.63
N VAL A 129 12.29 -4.96 -13.97
CA VAL A 129 10.89 -5.32 -14.27
C VAL A 129 10.80 -6.37 -15.38
N GLY A 130 11.73 -6.33 -16.34
CA GLY A 130 11.78 -7.26 -17.48
C GLY A 130 12.12 -8.72 -17.13
N ASP A 131 12.71 -9.00 -15.97
CA ASP A 131 13.13 -10.35 -15.53
C ASP A 131 12.41 -10.83 -14.27
N LEU A 132 11.22 -10.28 -13.97
CA LEU A 132 10.44 -10.67 -12.80
C LEU A 132 9.94 -12.13 -12.89
N ARG A 133 10.35 -12.95 -11.92
CA ARG A 133 9.96 -14.37 -11.79
C ARG A 133 9.24 -14.63 -10.49
N LEU A 134 8.12 -15.36 -10.56
CA LEU A 134 7.37 -15.77 -9.38
C LEU A 134 8.29 -16.61 -8.48
N PHE A 135 8.40 -16.25 -7.21
CA PHE A 135 9.21 -17.00 -6.24
C PHE A 135 8.47 -17.37 -4.96
N ALA A 136 7.43 -16.62 -4.58
CA ALA A 136 6.64 -16.90 -3.39
C ALA A 136 5.18 -16.50 -3.57
N VAL A 137 4.33 -17.08 -2.71
CA VAL A 137 2.91 -16.74 -2.60
C VAL A 137 2.55 -16.59 -1.12
N GLY A 138 1.62 -15.69 -0.83
CA GLY A 138 1.04 -15.53 0.50
C GLY A 138 -0.02 -16.60 0.80
N PRO A 139 -0.51 -16.64 2.05
CA PRO A 139 -1.66 -17.45 2.42
C PRO A 139 -2.88 -17.11 1.56
N GLN A 140 -3.69 -18.13 1.30
CA GLN A 140 -5.00 -17.95 0.69
C GLN A 140 -5.81 -16.91 1.49
N TRP A 141 -6.53 -16.03 0.80
CA TRP A 141 -7.38 -14.99 1.39
C TRP A 141 -6.63 -13.89 2.16
N MET A 142 -5.32 -13.74 1.94
CA MET A 142 -4.51 -12.67 2.53
C MET A 142 -3.95 -11.72 1.47
N LYS A 143 -4.30 -10.44 1.62
CA LYS A 143 -3.73 -9.29 0.89
C LYS A 143 -2.87 -8.42 1.82
N ASP A 144 -2.35 -7.31 1.31
CA ASP A 144 -1.61 -6.30 2.10
C ASP A 144 -0.38 -6.85 2.86
N ILE A 145 0.29 -7.86 2.28
CA ILE A 145 1.58 -8.34 2.76
C ILE A 145 2.67 -7.47 2.12
N ARG A 146 3.58 -6.92 2.93
CA ARG A 146 4.64 -6.00 2.49
C ARG A 146 5.96 -6.35 3.13
N LEU A 147 7.05 -6.09 2.41
CA LEU A 147 8.40 -6.49 2.78
C LEU A 147 9.29 -5.27 2.94
N VAL A 148 10.30 -5.37 3.80
CA VAL A 148 11.36 -4.38 3.95
C VAL A 148 12.69 -5.09 4.25
N GLU A 149 13.78 -4.63 3.66
CA GLU A 149 15.12 -5.08 4.02
C GLU A 149 15.55 -4.42 5.33
N LEU A 150 16.02 -5.23 6.29
CA LEU A 150 16.52 -4.77 7.58
C LEU A 150 18.03 -4.52 7.51
N PRO A 151 18.60 -3.70 8.42
CA PRO A 151 20.02 -3.34 8.40
C PRO A 151 20.99 -4.52 8.45
N ASP A 152 20.59 -5.61 9.09
CA ASP A 152 21.37 -6.85 9.19
C ASP A 152 21.18 -7.81 8.00
N GLY A 153 20.46 -7.37 6.96
CA GLY A 153 20.14 -8.16 5.79
C GLY A 153 18.99 -9.14 6.00
N ARG A 154 18.31 -9.18 7.14
CA ARG A 154 17.07 -9.96 7.27
C ARG A 154 15.92 -9.26 6.53
N VAL A 155 14.82 -9.99 6.36
CA VAL A 155 13.61 -9.49 5.69
C VAL A 155 12.50 -9.30 6.71
N GLY A 156 12.11 -8.04 6.93
CA GLY A 156 10.90 -7.71 7.67
C GLY A 156 9.66 -7.96 6.83
N VAL A 157 8.63 -8.58 7.42
CA VAL A 157 7.40 -8.95 6.74
C VAL A 157 6.20 -8.44 7.52
N PHE A 158 5.52 -7.44 6.97
CA PHE A 158 4.20 -7.03 7.42
C PHE A 158 3.15 -7.94 6.80
N THR A 159 2.18 -8.36 7.60
CA THR A 159 1.09 -9.24 7.18
C THR A 159 -0.25 -8.63 7.53
N ARG A 160 -1.33 -9.14 6.93
CA ARG A 160 -2.69 -8.66 7.18
C ARG A 160 -3.62 -9.80 7.57
N PRO A 161 -3.40 -10.42 8.75
CA PRO A 161 -4.27 -11.49 9.24
C PRO A 161 -5.71 -10.99 9.41
N ASN A 162 -6.66 -11.88 9.12
CA ASN A 162 -8.09 -11.63 9.28
C ASN A 162 -8.78 -12.91 9.80
N GLY A 163 -9.97 -12.77 10.35
CA GLY A 163 -10.80 -13.88 10.84
C GLY A 163 -10.98 -13.85 12.35
N SER A 164 -11.75 -14.81 12.87
CA SER A 164 -12.15 -14.86 14.28
C SER A 164 -10.97 -14.90 15.26
N ARG A 165 -9.85 -15.53 14.87
CA ARG A 165 -8.59 -15.55 15.63
C ARG A 165 -8.02 -14.15 15.90
N TYR A 166 -8.36 -13.16 15.07
CA TYR A 166 -7.82 -11.81 15.08
C TYR A 166 -8.89 -10.74 15.42
N GLY A 167 -9.95 -11.15 16.12
CA GLY A 167 -11.05 -10.26 16.50
C GLY A 167 -12.13 -10.09 15.42
N GLY A 168 -12.12 -10.93 14.38
CA GLY A 168 -13.11 -10.90 13.29
C GLY A 168 -12.86 -9.80 12.26
N GLN A 169 -11.79 -9.03 12.42
CA GLN A 169 -11.39 -7.95 11.54
C GLN A 169 -9.91 -8.04 11.21
N ALA A 170 -9.54 -7.31 10.19
CA ALA A 170 -8.22 -7.38 9.61
C ALA A 170 -7.23 -6.53 10.42
N GLN A 171 -6.17 -7.16 10.93
CA GLN A 171 -5.12 -6.54 11.75
C GLN A 171 -3.80 -6.46 10.98
N ILE A 172 -2.79 -5.78 11.54
CA ILE A 172 -1.42 -5.82 11.01
C ILE A 172 -0.61 -6.80 11.85
N GLY A 173 0.10 -7.72 11.19
CA GLY A 173 1.09 -8.59 11.83
C GLY A 173 2.50 -8.26 11.37
N TRP A 174 3.49 -8.73 12.13
CA TRP A 174 4.91 -8.56 11.85
C TRP A 174 5.67 -9.86 12.11
N THR A 175 6.62 -10.18 11.23
CA THR A 175 7.63 -11.21 11.46
C THR A 175 8.92 -10.86 10.72
N ILE A 176 10.00 -11.54 11.08
CA ILE A 176 11.31 -11.36 10.45
C ILE A 176 11.76 -12.72 9.92
N LEU A 177 12.16 -12.74 8.65
CA LEU A 177 12.70 -13.91 7.97
C LEU A 177 14.20 -13.71 7.73
N SER A 178 14.95 -14.81 7.61
CA SER A 178 16.39 -14.72 7.36
C SER A 178 16.68 -14.25 5.93
N SER A 179 15.83 -14.64 4.97
CA SER A 179 15.98 -14.28 3.56
C SER A 179 14.66 -14.32 2.80
N LEU A 180 14.66 -13.89 1.54
CA LEU A 180 13.52 -14.02 0.63
C LEU A 180 13.14 -15.49 0.37
N ASP A 181 14.08 -16.42 0.44
CA ASP A 181 13.81 -17.84 0.18
C ASP A 181 12.97 -18.50 1.30
N ASP A 182 12.88 -17.86 2.47
CA ASP A 182 12.04 -18.29 3.58
C ASP A 182 10.59 -17.77 3.46
N LEU A 183 10.29 -16.93 2.47
CA LEU A 183 8.95 -16.34 2.29
C LEU A 183 7.96 -17.38 1.75
N SER A 184 7.01 -17.77 2.59
CA SER A 184 6.02 -18.80 2.29
C SER A 184 4.72 -18.54 3.04
N PRO A 185 3.60 -19.17 2.65
CA PRO A 185 2.36 -19.07 3.41
C PRO A 185 2.55 -19.40 4.90
N ASP A 186 3.30 -20.45 5.20
CA ASP A 186 3.53 -20.90 6.57
C ASP A 186 4.38 -19.93 7.39
N SER A 187 5.39 -19.30 6.79
CA SER A 187 6.20 -18.30 7.51
C SER A 187 5.43 -16.99 7.74
N ILE A 188 4.61 -16.57 6.78
CA ILE A 188 3.72 -15.40 6.90
C ILE A 188 2.68 -15.61 8.03
N LEU A 189 2.09 -16.81 8.13
CA LEU A 189 1.10 -17.14 9.16
C LEU A 189 1.66 -17.16 10.59
N LYS A 190 2.99 -17.17 10.76
CA LYS A 190 3.66 -17.08 12.07
C LYS A 190 3.79 -15.65 12.58
N ALA A 191 3.44 -14.65 11.78
CA ALA A 191 3.51 -13.26 12.19
C ALA A 191 2.68 -12.98 13.44
N GLU A 192 3.27 -12.21 14.35
CA GLU A 192 2.62 -11.77 15.57
C GLU A 192 1.84 -10.48 15.27
N CYS A 193 0.65 -10.36 15.85
CA CYS A 193 -0.15 -9.15 15.65
C CYS A 193 0.51 -7.96 16.33
N LEU A 194 0.63 -6.86 15.60
CA LEU A 194 0.93 -5.56 16.18
C LEU A 194 -0.34 -5.06 16.89
N PRO A 195 -0.32 -4.89 18.22
CA PRO A 195 -1.50 -4.53 18.98
C PRO A 195 -1.94 -3.09 18.71
N ASP A 196 -3.21 -2.80 19.03
CA ASP A 196 -3.76 -1.44 19.14
C ASP A 196 -3.58 -0.57 17.87
N ARG A 197 -3.69 -1.17 16.68
CA ARG A 197 -3.63 -0.44 15.40
C ARG A 197 -4.99 0.11 14.97
N PHE A 198 -6.05 -0.64 15.20
CA PHE A 198 -7.40 -0.32 14.72
C PHE A 198 -8.41 -0.44 15.84
N HIS A 199 -9.32 0.54 15.91
CA HIS A 199 -10.44 0.49 16.83
C HIS A 199 -11.39 -0.67 16.45
N PRO A 200 -12.06 -1.34 17.42
CA PRO A 200 -13.07 -2.34 17.10
C PRO A 200 -14.11 -1.79 16.11
N GLY A 201 -14.36 -2.52 15.02
CA GLY A 201 -15.21 -2.05 13.92
C GLY A 201 -14.42 -1.65 12.67
N GLU A 202 -13.13 -1.36 12.81
CA GLU A 202 -12.27 -0.81 11.76
C GLU A 202 -11.17 -1.77 11.33
N TRP A 203 -10.56 -1.52 10.17
CA TRP A 203 -9.50 -2.35 9.64
C TRP A 203 -8.49 -1.53 8.85
N GLY A 204 -7.38 -2.17 8.47
CA GLY A 204 -6.42 -1.56 7.58
C GLY A 204 -5.40 -2.56 7.07
N GLY A 205 -4.28 -2.04 6.59
CA GLY A 205 -3.18 -2.83 6.06
C GLY A 205 -1.99 -1.95 5.70
N VAL A 206 -0.83 -2.59 5.53
CA VAL A 206 0.39 -1.92 5.08
C VAL A 206 0.40 -1.88 3.55
N ASN A 207 0.70 -0.71 3.01
CA ASN A 207 0.81 -0.47 1.57
C ASN A 207 2.27 -0.37 1.13
N GLU A 208 3.15 0.17 1.99
CA GLU A 208 4.60 0.25 1.76
C GLU A 208 5.34 0.32 3.10
N ALA A 209 6.56 -0.21 3.15
CA ALA A 209 7.46 -0.06 4.29
C ALA A 209 8.84 0.40 3.81
N GLN A 210 9.42 1.37 4.52
CA GLN A 210 10.73 1.94 4.20
C GLN A 210 11.63 1.92 5.44
N LEU A 211 12.86 1.44 5.30
CA LEU A 211 13.87 1.63 6.33
C LEU A 211 14.24 3.11 6.37
N LEU A 212 14.03 3.76 7.52
CA LEU A 212 14.25 5.19 7.65
C LEU A 212 15.63 5.52 8.22
N ASP A 213 16.15 4.62 9.06
CA ASP A 213 17.49 4.60 9.64
C ASP A 213 17.76 3.17 10.16
N GLU A 214 18.94 2.96 10.76
CA GLU A 214 19.40 1.67 11.31
C GLU A 214 18.46 1.02 12.34
N ARG A 215 17.45 1.73 12.82
CA ARG A 215 16.57 1.24 13.90
C ARG A 215 15.09 1.39 13.62
N THR A 216 14.71 2.12 12.58
CA THR A 216 13.32 2.55 12.40
C THR A 216 12.81 2.19 11.03
N VAL A 217 11.70 1.46 10.98
CA VAL A 217 10.92 1.22 9.77
C VAL A 217 9.70 2.14 9.77
N GLY A 218 9.57 2.95 8.73
CA GLY A 218 8.40 3.76 8.45
C GLY A 218 7.39 2.94 7.67
N VAL A 219 6.14 2.97 8.11
CA VAL A 219 5.07 2.17 7.54
C VAL A 219 4.00 3.10 6.99
N LEU A 220 3.78 3.01 5.69
CA LEU A 220 2.65 3.63 4.99
C LEU A 220 1.56 2.58 4.82
N GLY A 221 0.32 2.97 5.05
CA GLY A 221 -0.80 2.06 4.84
C GLY A 221 -2.12 2.77 4.62
N HIS A 222 -3.20 2.02 4.85
CA HIS A 222 -4.56 2.52 4.92
C HIS A 222 -5.21 2.12 6.23
N ILE A 223 -6.12 2.96 6.69
CA ILE A 223 -7.09 2.68 7.76
C ILE A 223 -8.49 2.93 7.21
N ALA A 224 -9.45 2.12 7.60
CA ALA A 224 -10.76 2.12 7.03
C ALA A 224 -11.87 1.69 7.99
N TYR A 225 -13.07 2.19 7.70
CA TYR A 225 -14.31 1.77 8.34
C TYR A 225 -15.47 1.79 7.34
N ARG A 226 -16.58 1.16 7.73
CA ARG A 226 -17.85 1.20 6.99
C ARG A 226 -18.89 1.95 7.81
N SER A 227 -19.56 2.93 7.21
CA SER A 227 -20.70 3.61 7.80
C SER A 227 -21.99 2.78 7.70
N GLU A 228 -23.02 3.16 8.45
CA GLU A 228 -24.30 2.45 8.48
C GLU A 228 -25.02 2.41 7.12
N ASP A 229 -24.82 3.43 6.28
CA ASP A 229 -25.36 3.50 4.91
C ASP A 229 -24.61 2.61 3.91
N GLY A 230 -23.57 1.90 4.36
CA GLY A 230 -22.76 1.00 3.57
C GLY A 230 -21.53 1.65 2.93
N SER A 231 -21.37 2.97 3.03
CA SER A 231 -20.22 3.69 2.47
C SER A 231 -18.91 3.25 3.10
N LEU A 232 -17.87 3.16 2.27
CA LEU A 232 -16.52 2.82 2.66
C LEU A 232 -15.68 4.09 2.77
N HIS A 233 -15.02 4.22 3.92
CA HIS A 233 -14.12 5.33 4.22
C HIS A 233 -12.72 4.77 4.36
N TYR A 234 -11.82 5.12 3.44
CA TYR A 234 -10.40 4.72 3.50
C TYR A 234 -9.54 5.98 3.51
N LYS A 235 -8.60 6.01 4.45
CA LYS A 235 -7.65 7.11 4.62
C LYS A 235 -6.23 6.57 4.56
N ALA A 236 -5.33 7.34 3.97
CA ALA A 236 -3.91 7.01 4.02
C ALA A 236 -3.40 7.27 5.44
N MET A 237 -2.67 6.31 5.99
CA MET A 237 -2.13 6.38 7.34
C MET A 237 -0.63 6.06 7.36
N CYS A 238 0.02 6.43 8.45
CA CYS A 238 1.37 5.98 8.75
C CYS A 238 1.59 5.68 10.23
N PHE A 239 2.62 4.90 10.52
CA PHE A 239 3.25 4.73 11.83
C PHE A 239 4.71 4.29 11.65
N SER A 240 5.47 4.21 12.75
CA SER A 240 6.84 3.71 12.74
C SER A 240 7.00 2.50 13.67
N LEU A 241 7.87 1.58 13.28
CA LEU A 241 8.29 0.42 14.08
C LEU A 241 9.77 0.57 14.42
N HIS A 242 10.10 0.59 15.71
CA HIS A 242 11.47 0.62 16.22
C HIS A 242 11.95 -0.82 16.46
N LEU A 243 13.02 -1.22 15.77
CA LEU A 243 13.51 -2.60 15.70
C LEU A 243 14.11 -3.10 17.02
N ASP A 244 14.71 -2.21 17.81
CA ASP A 244 15.43 -2.56 19.05
C ASP A 244 14.54 -2.55 20.31
N GLU A 245 13.44 -1.81 20.27
CA GLU A 245 12.67 -1.47 21.47
C GLU A 245 11.25 -2.09 21.50
N GLU A 246 10.88 -2.86 20.45
CA GLU A 246 9.51 -3.34 20.20
C GLU A 246 8.46 -2.21 20.24
N ILE A 247 8.89 -0.96 20.04
CA ILE A 247 8.01 0.21 20.05
C ILE A 247 7.38 0.38 18.67
N VAL A 248 6.06 0.44 18.66
CA VAL A 248 5.26 0.79 17.48
C VAL A 248 4.54 2.10 17.77
N THR A 249 4.87 3.18 17.07
CA THR A 249 4.23 4.49 17.30
C THR A 249 2.74 4.41 16.98
N PRO A 250 1.87 5.25 17.57
CA PRO A 250 0.46 5.30 17.20
C PRO A 250 0.22 5.53 15.69
N VAL A 251 -0.89 5.01 15.18
CA VAL A 251 -1.35 5.27 13.81
C VAL A 251 -1.76 6.73 13.67
N ARG A 252 -1.43 7.35 12.54
CA ARG A 252 -1.86 8.71 12.17
C ARG A 252 -2.40 8.73 10.75
N VAL A 253 -3.46 9.49 10.52
CA VAL A 253 -3.94 9.80 9.16
C VAL A 253 -3.04 10.87 8.55
N ILE A 254 -2.67 10.69 7.28
CA ILE A 254 -1.82 11.61 6.52
C ILE A 254 -2.49 12.15 5.25
N ALA A 255 -3.57 11.51 4.79
CA ALA A 255 -4.42 12.02 3.72
C ALA A 255 -5.80 11.36 3.74
N GLU A 256 -6.81 12.09 3.29
CA GLU A 256 -8.16 11.60 3.03
C GLU A 256 -8.63 11.99 1.63
N ARG A 257 -9.77 11.46 1.16
CA ARG A 257 -10.22 11.67 -0.23
C ARG A 257 -10.36 13.15 -0.61
N SER A 258 -10.74 14.00 0.35
CA SER A 258 -10.93 15.45 0.17
C SER A 258 -9.61 16.23 -0.06
N ASP A 259 -8.46 15.58 0.09
CA ASP A 259 -7.14 16.12 -0.27
C ASP A 259 -6.85 16.07 -1.76
N PHE A 260 -7.47 15.12 -2.45
CA PHE A 260 -7.24 14.86 -3.86
C PHE A 260 -8.21 15.66 -4.73
N LEU A 261 -7.88 15.79 -6.00
CA LEU A 261 -8.77 16.44 -6.96
C LEU A 261 -10.07 15.64 -7.10
N LEU A 262 -11.16 16.35 -7.37
CA LEU A 262 -12.45 15.73 -7.68
C LEU A 262 -12.33 14.81 -8.90
N GLY A 263 -13.06 13.71 -8.87
CA GLY A 263 -13.01 12.68 -9.89
C GLY A 263 -14.12 11.66 -9.69
N ASP A 264 -14.18 10.70 -10.60
CA ASP A 264 -15.17 9.64 -10.53
C ASP A 264 -14.92 8.70 -9.35
N ALA A 265 -15.97 7.98 -8.97
CA ALA A 265 -15.87 6.77 -8.16
C ALA A 265 -16.37 5.58 -8.97
N LYS A 266 -15.72 4.42 -8.80
CA LYS A 266 -16.15 3.18 -9.46
C LYS A 266 -17.58 2.80 -9.06
N ARG A 267 -17.92 3.01 -7.79
CA ARG A 267 -19.28 2.85 -7.23
C ARG A 267 -19.56 3.91 -6.15
N PRO A 268 -20.83 4.24 -5.87
CA PRO A 268 -21.19 5.28 -4.91
C PRO A 268 -20.58 5.08 -3.52
N GLU A 269 -20.54 3.83 -3.03
CA GLU A 269 -20.00 3.51 -1.71
C GLU A 269 -18.47 3.68 -1.61
N LEU A 270 -17.77 3.87 -2.74
CA LEU A 270 -16.31 4.08 -2.79
C LEU A 270 -15.94 5.57 -2.91
N ALA A 271 -16.91 6.47 -2.76
CA ALA A 271 -16.70 7.89 -2.95
C ALA A 271 -15.66 8.49 -1.99
N ASP A 272 -15.47 7.94 -0.78
CA ASP A 272 -14.49 8.38 0.23
C ASP A 272 -13.35 7.37 0.44
N VAL A 273 -12.82 6.81 -0.66
CA VAL A 273 -11.75 5.81 -0.62
C VAL A 273 -10.43 6.37 -1.12
N VAL A 274 -9.37 6.25 -0.31
CA VAL A 274 -7.97 6.44 -0.68
C VAL A 274 -7.19 5.18 -0.38
N PHE A 275 -6.57 4.59 -1.41
CA PHE A 275 -5.66 3.46 -1.26
C PHE A 275 -4.24 3.90 -1.59
N SER A 276 -3.37 3.97 -0.57
CA SER A 276 -2.00 4.45 -0.73
C SER A 276 -1.16 3.47 -1.57
N GLY A 277 -0.37 4.03 -2.48
CA GLY A 277 0.48 3.31 -3.42
C GLY A 277 1.97 3.32 -3.06
N GLY A 278 2.40 4.30 -2.28
CA GLY A 278 3.78 4.48 -1.85
C GLY A 278 4.15 5.95 -1.70
N LEU A 279 5.31 6.20 -1.09
CA LEU A 279 5.87 7.52 -0.84
C LEU A 279 7.20 7.71 -1.57
N VAL A 280 7.32 8.80 -2.33
CA VAL A 280 8.61 9.30 -2.81
C VAL A 280 9.01 10.48 -1.94
N ARG A 281 10.01 10.29 -1.08
CA ARG A 281 10.48 11.28 -0.09
C ARG A 281 11.63 12.11 -0.68
N TYR A 282 11.70 13.39 -0.30
CA TYR A 282 12.70 14.34 -0.79
C TYR A 282 13.55 14.90 0.35
N GLU A 283 14.76 15.34 0.03
CA GLU A 283 15.71 15.90 1.00
C GLU A 283 15.24 17.23 1.61
N ASP A 284 14.32 17.94 0.95
CA ASP A 284 13.74 19.19 1.45
C ASP A 284 12.66 19.00 2.53
N GLY A 285 12.43 17.76 2.97
CA GLY A 285 11.45 17.42 3.99
C GLY A 285 10.01 17.28 3.46
N THR A 286 9.82 17.24 2.14
CA THR A 286 8.53 16.93 1.51
C THR A 286 8.49 15.50 0.97
N ALA A 287 7.29 15.01 0.66
CA ALA A 287 7.09 13.74 -0.01
C ALA A 287 5.91 13.79 -0.97
N HIS A 288 6.00 13.03 -2.06
CA HIS A 288 4.85 12.69 -2.88
C HIS A 288 4.21 11.40 -2.36
N LEU A 289 2.96 11.49 -1.92
CA LEU A 289 2.08 10.33 -1.67
C LEU A 289 1.35 9.98 -2.98
N TYR A 290 1.61 8.78 -3.50
CA TYR A 290 0.88 8.23 -4.65
C TYR A 290 -0.30 7.41 -4.12
N ALA A 291 -1.46 7.52 -4.76
CA ALA A 291 -2.65 6.78 -4.33
C ALA A 291 -3.61 6.48 -5.48
N GLY A 292 -4.31 5.36 -5.35
CA GLY A 292 -5.62 5.17 -5.99
C GLY A 292 -6.69 5.91 -5.20
N VAL A 293 -7.60 6.57 -5.91
CA VAL A 293 -8.74 7.27 -5.31
C VAL A 293 -10.05 6.76 -5.91
N SER A 294 -10.97 6.39 -5.02
CA SER A 294 -12.31 5.92 -5.33
C SER A 294 -12.40 4.76 -6.33
N ASP A 295 -11.36 3.92 -6.36
CA ASP A 295 -11.18 2.80 -7.29
C ASP A 295 -11.35 3.15 -8.79
N ALA A 296 -11.07 4.40 -9.17
CA ALA A 296 -11.29 4.88 -10.53
C ALA A 296 -10.12 5.69 -11.08
N GLU A 297 -9.42 6.43 -10.23
CA GLU A 297 -8.32 7.31 -10.66
C GLU A 297 -7.05 7.07 -9.84
N ALA A 298 -5.90 7.40 -10.42
CA ALA A 298 -4.65 7.54 -9.68
C ALA A 298 -4.26 9.02 -9.58
N GLN A 299 -3.87 9.42 -8.38
CA GLN A 299 -3.46 10.79 -8.08
C GLN A 299 -2.24 10.79 -7.16
N ARG A 300 -1.59 11.94 -7.05
CA ARG A 300 -0.53 12.17 -6.06
C ARG A 300 -0.74 13.47 -5.30
N LEU A 301 -0.28 13.49 -4.05
CA LEU A 301 -0.21 14.69 -3.21
C LEU A 301 1.23 15.02 -2.88
N LEU A 302 1.60 16.29 -2.99
CA LEU A 302 2.81 16.82 -2.35
C LEU A 302 2.46 17.26 -0.94
N ILE A 303 3.06 16.62 0.06
CA ILE A 303 2.81 16.82 1.49
C ILE A 303 4.15 16.94 2.25
N PRO A 304 4.17 17.37 3.52
CA PRO A 304 5.33 17.17 4.38
C PRO A 304 5.68 15.67 4.46
N ASP A 305 6.97 15.34 4.52
CA ASP A 305 7.42 13.95 4.71
C ASP A 305 6.90 13.43 6.06
N PRO A 306 6.00 12.42 6.07
CA PRO A 306 5.36 11.95 7.30
C PRO A 306 6.35 11.29 8.27
N PHE A 307 7.57 10.98 7.82
CA PHE A 307 8.63 10.33 8.58
C PHE A 307 9.84 11.22 8.89
N ALA A 308 9.81 12.51 8.51
CA ALA A 308 10.89 13.44 8.80
C ALA A 308 11.16 13.56 10.30
N ALA A 309 12.43 13.75 10.69
CA ALA A 309 12.87 13.74 12.10
C ALA A 309 12.08 14.72 13.00
N GLN A 310 11.69 15.88 12.47
CA GLN A 310 10.87 16.87 13.19
C GLN A 310 9.48 16.34 13.55
N VAL A 311 8.90 15.51 12.69
CA VAL A 311 7.64 14.81 12.95
C VAL A 311 7.86 13.71 14.00
N ARG A 312 9.02 13.03 14.01
CA ARG A 312 9.32 12.00 15.01
C ARG A 312 9.52 12.56 16.41
N TYR A 313 10.28 13.64 16.56
CA TYR A 313 10.53 14.27 17.87
C TYR A 313 9.25 14.78 18.55
N ALA A 314 8.28 15.29 17.78
CA ALA A 314 6.99 15.69 18.32
C ALA A 314 6.20 14.48 18.86
N LEU A 315 6.29 13.33 18.20
CA LEU A 315 5.56 12.10 18.56
C LEU A 315 6.19 11.36 19.74
N GLU A 316 7.51 11.34 19.84
CA GLU A 316 8.23 10.76 20.99
C GLU A 316 7.98 11.53 22.29
N MET A 317 7.57 12.81 22.22
CA MET A 317 7.20 13.61 23.39
C MET A 317 5.72 13.48 23.80
N GLU A 318 4.85 12.99 22.91
CA GLU A 318 3.41 12.83 23.15
C GLU A 318 3.00 11.39 23.53
N ALA A 319 3.88 10.40 23.30
CA ALA A 319 3.70 8.98 23.64
C ALA A 319 4.10 8.65 25.08
#